data_AF-A0A1X7UNS4-F1
#
_entry.id   AF-A0A1X7UNS4-F1
#
_cell.length_a   1.000
_cell.length_b   1.000
_cell.length_c   1.000
_cell.angle_alpha   90.00
_cell.angle_beta   90.00
_cell.angle_gamma   90.00
#
_symmetry.space_group_name_H-M   'P 1'
#
loop_
_entity.id
_entity.type
_entity.pdbx_description
1 polymer ?
#
loop_
_entity_poly.entity_id
_entity_poly.type
_entity_poly.pdbx_seq_one_letter_code
_entity_poly.pdbx_strand_id
1 'polypeptide(L)'
;MEFDWDPDVYEQQDEQGLADISKSVCGASAVWSERFEKFWVASGLDKVSEEKQTNTLHYCMKEDAEVVMDSTNHSVGHKKVIATVLQKFEFNRCSQMEEETMEQFIIELYRLADNCNYQGFRDKMIRDRLMVGIRDQRVSEHMQFHVTLDLEKAKKMVRQQEAVTDQS
;
A
#
# COMPACT_ATOMS: atom_id res chain seq x y z
N MET A 1 37.63 -3.92 -35.93
CA MET A 1 36.55 -2.93 -36.10
C MET A 1 35.74 -3.02 -34.83
N GLU A 2 36.10 -2.22 -33.83
CA GLU A 2 35.27 -2.03 -32.64
C GLU A 2 34.17 -1.04 -33.01
N PHE A 3 32.93 -1.43 -32.74
CA PHE A 3 31.74 -0.63 -32.97
C PHE A 3 31.60 0.27 -31.74
N ASP A 4 31.97 1.54 -31.90
CA ASP A 4 31.92 2.55 -30.84
C ASP A 4 30.45 2.91 -30.61
N TRP A 5 29.88 2.36 -29.55
CA TRP A 5 28.50 2.61 -29.12
C TRP A 5 28.53 3.81 -28.19
N ASP A 6 28.07 4.97 -28.68
CA ASP A 6 28.00 6.21 -27.93
C ASP A 6 26.59 6.38 -27.30
N PRO A 7 26.41 6.12 -25.99
CA PRO A 7 25.12 6.17 -25.31
C PRO A 7 24.47 7.57 -25.30
N ASP A 8 25.26 8.64 -25.39
CA ASP A 8 24.79 10.00 -25.13
C ASP A 8 23.98 10.61 -26.29
N VAL A 9 24.05 10.01 -27.48
CA VAL A 9 23.36 10.51 -28.68
C VAL A 9 21.85 10.17 -28.68
N TYR A 10 21.46 9.08 -28.01
CA TYR A 10 20.06 8.64 -27.98
C TYR A 10 19.25 9.25 -26.83
N GLU A 11 19.89 9.79 -25.79
CA GLU A 11 19.20 10.25 -24.59
C GLU A 11 18.69 11.70 -24.71
N GLN A 12 19.28 12.52 -25.59
CA GLN A 12 18.91 13.93 -25.75
C GLN A 12 17.69 14.18 -26.66
N GLN A 13 17.33 13.23 -27.55
CA GLN A 13 16.17 13.39 -28.44
C GLN A 13 14.83 12.99 -27.78
N ASP A 14 14.85 12.06 -26.83
CA ASP A 14 13.64 11.61 -26.12
C ASP A 14 13.20 12.61 -25.03
N GLU A 15 14.12 13.27 -24.31
CA GLU A 15 13.75 14.25 -23.29
C GLU A 15 13.05 15.49 -23.87
N GLN A 16 13.48 15.96 -25.04
CA GLN A 16 12.85 17.11 -25.70
C GLN A 16 11.44 16.75 -26.21
N GLY A 17 11.26 15.55 -26.77
CA GLY A 17 9.96 15.03 -27.18
C GLY A 17 9.01 14.83 -25.99
N LEU A 18 9.51 14.30 -24.87
CA LEU A 18 8.75 14.11 -23.63
C LEU A 18 8.35 15.45 -22.98
N ALA A 19 9.23 16.46 -23.02
CA ALA A 19 8.93 17.80 -22.52
C ALA A 19 7.88 18.53 -23.38
N ASP A 20 7.90 18.35 -24.70
CA ASP A 20 6.92 18.95 -25.61
C ASP A 20 5.55 18.24 -25.54
N ILE A 21 5.53 16.92 -25.34
CA ILE A 21 4.32 16.15 -25.02
C ILE A 21 3.76 16.60 -23.66
N SER A 22 4.60 16.72 -22.63
CA SER A 22 4.20 17.17 -21.30
C SER A 22 3.60 18.58 -21.32
N LYS A 23 4.20 19.52 -22.05
CA LYS A 23 3.66 20.89 -22.23
C LYS A 23 2.35 20.91 -23.00
N SER A 24 2.22 20.11 -24.07
CA SER A 24 0.99 20.01 -24.86
C SER A 24 -0.16 19.42 -24.05
N VAL A 25 0.11 18.34 -23.30
CA VAL A 25 -0.87 17.66 -22.44
C VAL A 25 -1.27 18.53 -21.24
N CYS A 26 -0.31 19.18 -20.56
CA CYS A 26 -0.61 20.06 -19.43
C CYS A 26 -1.39 21.32 -19.85
N GLY A 27 -1.07 21.90 -21.01
CA GLY A 27 -1.76 23.08 -21.53
C GLY A 27 -3.19 22.78 -21.97
N ALA A 28 -3.41 21.65 -22.66
CA ALA A 28 -4.75 21.21 -23.06
C ALA A 28 -5.61 20.79 -21.86
N SER A 29 -5.02 20.10 -20.87
CA SER A 29 -5.71 19.66 -19.66
C SER A 29 -6.23 20.83 -18.82
N ALA A 30 -5.45 21.90 -18.63
CA ALA A 30 -5.86 23.04 -17.80
C ALA A 30 -7.06 23.81 -18.41
N VAL A 31 -7.03 24.04 -19.73
CA VAL A 31 -8.12 24.71 -20.46
C VAL A 31 -9.38 23.85 -20.49
N TRP A 32 -9.21 22.53 -20.60
CA TRP A 32 -10.32 21.59 -20.58
C TRP A 32 -10.97 21.51 -19.19
N SER A 33 -10.18 21.47 -18.11
CA SER A 33 -10.70 21.45 -16.73
C SER A 33 -11.61 22.64 -16.43
N GLU A 34 -11.19 23.86 -16.80
CA GLU A 34 -12.02 25.07 -16.60
C GLU A 34 -13.34 25.02 -17.41
N ARG A 35 -13.30 24.44 -18.62
CA ARG A 35 -14.51 24.25 -19.44
C ARG A 35 -15.43 23.18 -18.85
N PHE A 36 -14.85 22.09 -18.33
CA PHE A 36 -15.61 21.01 -17.73
C PHE A 36 -16.25 21.43 -16.41
N GLU A 37 -15.59 22.24 -15.58
CA GLU A 37 -16.19 22.82 -14.37
C GLU A 37 -17.42 23.69 -14.70
N LYS A 38 -17.34 24.50 -15.77
CA LYS A 38 -18.50 25.28 -16.25
C LYS A 38 -19.63 24.39 -16.73
N PHE A 39 -19.32 23.30 -17.45
CA PHE A 39 -20.31 22.29 -17.85
C PHE A 39 -20.93 21.60 -16.62
N TRP A 40 -20.11 21.21 -15.64
CA TRP A 40 -20.52 20.51 -14.42
C TRP A 40 -21.57 21.30 -13.64
N VAL A 41 -21.35 22.60 -13.46
CA VAL A 41 -22.29 23.51 -12.79
C VAL A 41 -23.50 23.81 -13.66
N ALA A 42 -23.32 24.07 -14.96
CA ALA A 42 -24.41 24.47 -15.85
C ALA A 42 -25.40 23.33 -16.15
N SER A 43 -24.93 22.09 -16.24
CA SER A 43 -25.77 20.91 -16.47
C SER A 43 -26.42 20.38 -15.19
N GLY A 44 -26.11 20.96 -14.02
CA GLY A 44 -26.56 20.50 -12.72
C GLY A 44 -26.00 19.12 -12.34
N LEU A 45 -24.86 18.73 -12.94
CA LEU A 45 -24.24 17.43 -12.71
C LEU A 45 -23.64 17.35 -11.30
N ASP A 46 -23.38 18.49 -10.65
CA ASP A 46 -22.94 18.65 -9.26
C ASP A 46 -23.89 18.05 -8.23
N LYS A 47 -25.18 17.96 -8.56
CA LYS A 47 -26.25 17.47 -7.67
C LYS A 47 -26.63 16.01 -7.91
N VAL A 48 -26.00 15.36 -8.88
CA VAL A 48 -26.29 13.98 -9.29
C VAL A 48 -25.34 13.01 -8.56
N SER A 49 -25.67 11.72 -8.49
CA SER A 49 -24.81 10.70 -7.84
C SER A 49 -23.40 10.66 -8.43
N GLU A 50 -22.39 10.45 -7.58
CA GLU A 50 -20.96 10.40 -7.96
C GLU A 50 -20.70 9.49 -9.16
N GLU A 51 -21.35 8.33 -9.22
CA GLU A 51 -21.25 7.38 -10.33
C GLU A 51 -21.65 8.00 -11.68
N LYS A 52 -22.73 8.80 -11.71
CA LYS A 52 -23.16 9.49 -12.93
C LYS A 52 -22.23 10.66 -13.26
N GLN A 53 -21.66 11.32 -12.26
CA GLN A 53 -20.65 12.37 -12.47
C GLN A 53 -19.40 11.78 -13.13
N THR A 54 -18.88 10.67 -12.59
CA THR A 54 -17.70 9.96 -13.11
C THR A 54 -17.95 9.39 -14.51
N ASN A 55 -19.11 8.77 -14.76
CA ASN A 55 -19.43 8.22 -16.08
C ASN A 55 -19.61 9.31 -17.14
N THR A 56 -20.19 10.45 -16.78
CA THR A 56 -20.35 11.60 -17.68
C THR A 56 -19.01 12.27 -17.97
N LEU A 57 -18.16 12.44 -16.94
CA LEU A 57 -16.79 12.91 -17.08
C LEU A 57 -16.00 12.02 -18.06
N HIS A 58 -16.04 10.70 -17.85
CA HIS A 58 -15.38 9.72 -18.72
C HIS A 58 -15.87 9.81 -20.17
N TYR A 59 -17.18 9.90 -20.38
CA TYR A 59 -17.76 10.08 -21.72
C TYR A 59 -17.33 11.39 -22.40
N CYS A 60 -17.24 12.48 -21.64
CA CYS A 60 -16.84 13.80 -22.16
C CYS A 60 -15.34 13.89 -22.51
N MET A 61 -14.49 13.09 -21.87
CA MET A 61 -13.04 13.08 -22.08
C MET A 61 -12.58 12.20 -23.27
N LYS A 62 -13.39 11.22 -23.73
CA LYS A 62 -13.06 10.30 -24.85
C LYS A 62 -11.62 9.72 -24.78
N GLU A 63 -10.84 9.68 -25.87
CA GLU A 63 -9.48 9.08 -25.89
C GLU A 63 -8.52 9.74 -24.88
N ASP A 64 -8.66 11.04 -24.59
CA ASP A 64 -7.86 11.73 -23.58
C ASP A 64 -8.24 11.29 -22.15
N ALA A 65 -9.43 10.72 -21.96
CA ALA A 65 -9.84 10.10 -20.70
C ALA A 65 -9.00 8.87 -20.40
N GLU A 66 -8.72 8.01 -21.37
CA GLU A 66 -8.00 6.76 -21.14
C GLU A 66 -6.55 7.05 -20.76
N VAL A 67 -5.86 7.95 -21.49
CA VAL A 67 -4.48 8.34 -21.18
C VAL A 67 -4.39 9.05 -19.82
N VAL A 68 -5.33 9.94 -19.50
CA VAL A 68 -5.36 10.62 -18.20
C VAL A 68 -5.80 9.68 -17.09
N MET A 69 -6.75 8.76 -17.29
CA MET A 69 -7.22 7.80 -16.28
C MET A 69 -6.22 6.68 -16.01
N ASP A 70 -5.49 6.25 -17.03
CA ASP A 70 -4.33 5.35 -16.91
C ASP A 70 -3.19 6.06 -16.18
N SER A 71 -2.91 7.34 -16.50
CA SER A 71 -1.87 8.12 -15.80
C SER A 71 -2.29 8.54 -14.37
N THR A 72 -3.59 8.72 -14.12
CA THR A 72 -4.17 9.07 -12.82
C THR A 72 -4.76 7.87 -12.09
N ASN A 73 -4.19 6.67 -12.28
CA ASN A 73 -4.22 5.54 -11.35
C ASN A 73 -5.56 5.26 -10.62
N HIS A 74 -6.70 5.49 -11.30
CA HIS A 74 -8.03 5.35 -10.71
C HIS A 74 -8.68 4.01 -11.03
N SER A 75 -7.87 3.01 -11.38
CA SER A 75 -8.33 1.63 -11.46
C SER A 75 -8.83 1.16 -10.10
N VAL A 76 -10.03 0.58 -10.06
CA VAL A 76 -10.58 -0.13 -8.89
C VAL A 76 -9.60 -1.20 -8.38
N GLY A 77 -8.76 -1.76 -9.26
CA GLY A 77 -7.67 -2.66 -8.91
C GLY A 77 -6.59 -1.99 -8.04
N HIS A 78 -6.21 -0.75 -8.35
CA HIS A 78 -5.22 0.01 -7.57
C HIS A 78 -5.72 0.40 -6.17
N LYS A 79 -7.01 0.74 -6.00
CA LYS A 79 -7.60 0.98 -4.68
C LYS A 79 -7.45 -0.23 -3.76
N LYS A 80 -7.67 -1.44 -4.28
CA LYS A 80 -7.50 -2.70 -3.53
C LYS A 80 -6.03 -2.99 -3.19
N VAL A 81 -5.12 -2.69 -4.11
CA VAL A 81 -3.66 -2.81 -3.89
C VAL A 81 -3.20 -1.85 -2.79
N ILE A 82 -3.57 -0.57 -2.87
CA ILE A 82 -3.24 0.46 -1.87
C ILE A 82 -3.81 0.06 -0.49
N ALA A 83 -5.07 -0.37 -0.43
CA ALA A 83 -5.68 -0.82 0.82
C ALA A 83 -4.89 -1.99 1.43
N THR A 84 -4.51 -2.98 0.62
CA THR A 84 -3.71 -4.13 1.09
C THR A 84 -2.33 -3.70 1.59
N VAL A 85 -1.68 -2.75 0.93
CA VAL A 85 -0.38 -2.19 1.36
C VAL A 85 -0.51 -1.48 2.71
N LEU A 86 -1.58 -0.69 2.91
CA LEU A 86 -1.84 -0.03 4.20
C LEU A 86 -2.07 -1.05 5.32
N GLN A 87 -2.85 -2.10 5.08
CA GLN A 87 -3.06 -3.17 6.08
C GLN A 87 -1.73 -3.85 6.48
N LYS A 88 -0.87 -4.14 5.50
CA LYS A 88 0.47 -4.69 5.76
C LYS A 88 1.34 -3.72 6.55
N PHE A 89 1.25 -2.43 6.26
CA PHE A 89 1.97 -1.40 7.00
C PHE A 89 1.53 -1.36 8.46
N GLU A 90 0.24 -1.35 8.74
CA GLU A 90 -0.29 -1.40 10.11
C GLU A 90 0.12 -2.68 10.84
N PHE A 91 0.01 -3.84 10.18
CA PHE A 91 0.49 -5.11 10.73
C PHE A 91 1.98 -5.04 11.11
N ASN A 92 2.82 -4.50 10.23
CA ASN A 92 4.27 -4.43 10.46
C ASN A 92 4.65 -3.41 11.54
N ARG A 93 3.79 -2.45 11.86
CA ARG A 93 3.97 -1.49 12.97
C ARG A 93 3.35 -1.96 14.28
N CYS A 94 2.59 -3.05 14.27
CA CYS A 94 2.00 -3.61 15.47
C CYS A 94 3.08 -4.07 16.45
N SER A 95 3.00 -3.56 17.68
CA SER A 95 3.87 -3.90 18.82
C SER A 95 3.02 -3.94 20.07
N GLN A 96 3.41 -4.79 21.02
CA GLN A 96 2.71 -4.97 22.29
C GLN A 96 2.63 -3.65 23.07
N MET A 97 1.43 -3.30 23.55
CA MET A 97 1.24 -2.12 24.40
C MET A 97 1.65 -2.38 25.85
N GLU A 98 1.83 -1.32 26.65
CA GLU A 98 2.34 -1.43 28.04
C GLU A 98 1.42 -2.25 28.96
N GLU A 99 0.10 -2.15 28.77
CA GLU A 99 -0.91 -2.87 29.56
C GLU A 99 -1.53 -4.06 28.82
N GLU A 100 -1.00 -4.42 27.66
CA GLU A 100 -1.55 -5.49 26.82
C GLU A 100 -0.94 -6.84 27.19
N THR A 101 -1.80 -7.83 27.46
CA THR A 101 -1.35 -9.21 27.70
C THR A 101 -0.85 -9.86 26.43
N MET A 102 -0.04 -10.92 26.55
CA MET A 102 0.48 -11.62 25.36
C MET A 102 -0.63 -12.23 24.53
N GLU A 103 -1.70 -12.73 25.15
CA GLU A 103 -2.86 -13.25 24.42
C GLU A 103 -3.58 -12.15 23.63
N GLN A 104 -3.76 -10.97 24.22
CA GLN A 104 -4.37 -9.83 23.52
C GLN A 104 -3.53 -9.42 22.31
N PHE A 105 -2.21 -9.35 22.49
CA PHE A 105 -1.29 -9.02 21.41
C PHE A 105 -1.32 -10.07 20.29
N ILE A 106 -1.33 -11.36 20.62
CA ILE A 106 -1.46 -12.45 19.63
C ILE A 106 -2.79 -12.32 18.88
N ILE A 107 -3.91 -12.07 19.58
CA ILE A 107 -5.22 -11.89 18.95
C ILE A 107 -5.19 -10.71 17.95
N GLU A 108 -4.59 -9.59 18.34
CA GLU A 108 -4.49 -8.42 17.47
C GLU A 108 -3.64 -8.68 16.21
N LEU A 109 -2.52 -9.40 16.35
CA LEU A 109 -1.71 -9.82 15.21
C LEU A 109 -2.51 -10.70 14.23
N TYR A 110 -3.34 -11.62 14.75
CA TYR A 110 -4.23 -12.45 13.91
C TYR A 110 -5.26 -11.58 13.18
N ARG A 111 -5.90 -10.63 13.88
CA ARG A 111 -6.90 -9.72 13.32
C ARG A 111 -6.33 -8.87 12.19
N LEU A 112 -5.12 -8.33 12.36
CA LEU A 112 -4.45 -7.52 11.33
C LEU A 112 -3.99 -8.37 10.14
N ALA A 113 -3.48 -9.57 10.39
CA ALA A 113 -2.98 -10.47 9.34
C ALA A 113 -4.08 -10.93 8.37
N ASP A 114 -5.33 -11.07 8.82
CA ASP A 114 -6.46 -11.50 7.99
C ASP A 114 -6.75 -10.52 6.84
N ASN A 115 -6.49 -9.22 7.05
CA ASN A 115 -6.71 -8.18 6.04
C ASN A 115 -5.48 -7.97 5.12
N CYS A 116 -4.35 -8.62 5.40
CA CYS A 116 -3.10 -8.39 4.68
C CYS A 116 -2.93 -9.26 3.43
N ASN A 117 -3.81 -10.24 3.20
CA ASN A 117 -3.71 -11.20 2.09
C ASN A 117 -2.33 -11.87 1.97
N TYR A 118 -1.80 -12.38 3.10
CA TYR A 118 -0.49 -13.08 3.14
C TYR A 118 -0.51 -14.49 2.55
N GLN A 119 -1.68 -15.00 2.15
CA GLN A 119 -1.83 -16.33 1.57
C GLN A 119 -1.16 -17.40 2.46
N GLY A 120 -0.32 -18.27 1.90
CA GLY A 120 0.40 -19.31 2.65
C GLY A 120 1.50 -18.83 3.60
N PHE A 121 1.75 -17.51 3.70
CA PHE A 121 2.76 -16.94 4.58
C PHE A 121 2.21 -16.36 5.88
N ARG A 122 0.88 -16.39 6.08
CA ARG A 122 0.20 -15.79 7.25
C ARG A 122 0.88 -16.14 8.58
N ASP A 123 1.11 -17.43 8.85
CA ASP A 123 1.67 -17.87 10.12
C ASP A 123 3.14 -17.47 10.30
N LYS A 124 3.91 -17.41 9.21
CA LYS A 124 5.30 -16.92 9.23
C LYS A 124 5.35 -15.44 9.55
N MET A 125 4.46 -14.64 8.93
CA MET A 125 4.37 -13.20 9.21
C MET A 125 3.97 -12.93 10.65
N ILE A 126 2.97 -13.64 11.19
CA ILE A 126 2.56 -13.51 12.58
C ILE A 126 3.70 -13.89 13.53
N ARG A 127 4.41 -14.99 13.25
CA ARG A 127 5.58 -15.41 14.05
C ARG A 127 6.66 -14.32 14.08
N ASP A 128 7.01 -13.78 12.93
CA ASP A 128 8.08 -12.79 12.82
C ASP A 128 7.69 -11.48 13.50
N ARG A 129 6.43 -11.04 13.34
CA ARG A 129 5.93 -9.84 14.00
C ARG A 129 5.76 -10.03 15.51
N LEU A 130 5.38 -11.22 15.97
CA LEU A 130 5.36 -11.58 17.40
C LEU A 130 6.77 -11.49 17.99
N MET A 131 7.77 -12.03 17.29
CA MET A 131 9.16 -12.02 17.75
C MET A 131 9.70 -10.60 17.94
N VAL A 132 9.48 -9.72 16.96
CA VAL A 132 10.02 -8.34 16.98
C VAL A 132 9.10 -7.38 17.74
N GLY A 133 7.81 -7.71 17.89
CA GLY A 133 6.79 -6.82 18.45
C GLY A 133 6.55 -6.95 19.94
N ILE A 134 7.12 -7.96 20.60
CA ILE A 134 7.05 -8.12 22.06
C ILE A 134 7.91 -7.08 22.76
N ARG A 135 7.42 -6.58 23.90
CA ARG A 135 8.12 -5.57 24.71
C ARG A 135 9.29 -6.14 25.50
N ASP A 136 9.17 -7.38 25.98
CA ASP A 136 10.26 -8.06 26.69
C ASP A 136 11.36 -8.48 25.72
N GLN A 137 12.40 -7.66 25.68
CA GLN A 137 13.57 -7.86 24.84
C GLN A 137 14.26 -9.21 25.11
N ARG A 138 14.22 -9.72 26.35
CA ARG A 138 14.86 -11.00 26.70
C ARG A 138 14.14 -12.16 26.04
N VAL A 139 12.81 -12.11 25.97
CA VAL A 139 12.00 -13.13 25.26
C VAL A 139 12.23 -13.04 23.76
N SER A 140 12.29 -11.81 23.22
CA SER A 140 12.59 -11.59 21.80
C SER A 140 13.93 -12.21 21.42
N GLU A 141 14.98 -11.92 22.18
CA GLU A 141 16.32 -12.48 21.99
C GLU A 141 16.31 -14.01 22.13
N HIS A 142 15.63 -14.53 23.15
CA HIS A 142 15.52 -15.97 23.35
C HIS A 142 14.87 -16.68 22.16
N MET A 143 13.82 -16.10 21.58
CA MET A 143 13.17 -16.61 20.37
C MET A 143 14.09 -16.57 19.14
N GLN A 144 14.94 -15.54 18.99
CA GLN A 144 15.87 -15.39 17.87
C GLN A 144 16.95 -16.49 17.84
N PHE A 145 17.34 -17.05 18.99
CA PHE A 145 18.32 -18.14 19.04
C PHE A 145 17.77 -19.50 18.55
N HIS A 146 16.45 -19.64 18.39
CA HIS A 146 15.85 -20.89 17.90
C HIS A 146 15.85 -20.95 16.36
N VAL A 147 16.79 -21.74 15.80
CA VAL A 147 16.98 -21.94 14.35
C VAL A 147 15.71 -22.39 13.60
N THR A 148 14.82 -23.13 14.27
CA THR A 148 13.55 -23.60 13.68
C THR A 148 12.36 -23.19 14.56
N LEU A 149 12.16 -21.89 14.70
CA LEU A 149 10.98 -21.36 15.38
C LEU A 149 9.74 -21.45 14.48
N ASP A 150 8.73 -22.18 14.94
CA ASP A 150 7.39 -22.17 14.38
C ASP A 150 6.46 -21.29 15.23
N LEU A 151 5.29 -20.94 14.70
CA LEU A 151 4.36 -20.03 15.38
C LEU A 151 3.84 -20.60 16.71
N GLU A 152 3.60 -21.91 16.78
CA GLU A 152 3.08 -22.54 18.00
C GLU A 152 4.13 -22.58 19.12
N LYS A 153 5.39 -22.84 18.77
CA LYS A 153 6.53 -22.71 19.70
C LYS A 153 6.68 -21.28 20.17
N ALA A 154 6.61 -20.30 19.26
CA ALA A 154 6.70 -18.88 19.63
C ALA A 154 5.62 -18.50 20.64
N LYS A 155 4.35 -18.82 20.37
CA LYS A 155 3.25 -18.59 21.32
C LYS A 155 3.49 -19.27 22.67
N LYS A 156 3.95 -20.52 22.66
CA LYS A 156 4.24 -21.26 23.90
C LYS A 156 5.33 -20.59 24.73
N MET A 157 6.42 -20.17 24.11
CA MET A 157 7.52 -19.49 24.80
C MET A 157 7.05 -18.19 25.46
N VAL A 158 6.28 -17.40 24.71
CA VAL A 158 5.77 -16.11 25.18
C VAL A 158 4.81 -16.28 26.36
N ARG A 159 3.87 -17.23 26.29
CA ARG A 159 2.97 -17.58 27.40
C ARG A 159 3.71 -18.06 28.64
N GLN A 160 4.77 -18.85 28.46
CA GLN A 160 5.57 -19.35 29.56
C GLN A 160 6.31 -18.22 30.27
N GLN A 161 6.82 -17.23 29.53
CA GLN A 161 7.49 -16.09 30.16
C GLN A 161 6.49 -15.21 30.94
N GLU A 162 5.33 -14.91 30.37
CA GLU A 162 4.32 -14.08 31.03
C GLU A 162 3.91 -14.69 32.39
N ALA A 163 3.68 -16.02 32.43
CA ALA A 163 3.36 -16.72 33.67
C ALA A 163 4.49 -16.70 34.72
N VAL A 164 5.76 -16.61 34.30
CA VAL A 164 6.90 -16.48 35.22
C VAL A 164 6.98 -15.06 35.78
N THR A 165 6.70 -14.05 34.96
CA THR A 165 6.69 -12.64 35.39
C THR A 165 5.55 -12.34 36.36
N ASP A 166 4.35 -12.91 36.13
CA ASP A 166 3.20 -12.72 37.03
C ASP A 166 3.37 -13.39 38.41
N GLN A 167 4.29 -14.36 38.53
CA GLN A 167 4.57 -15.09 39.77
C GLN A 167 5.69 -14.49 40.61
N SER A 168 6.40 -13.46 40.11
CA SER A 168 7.56 -12.85 40.76
C SER A 168 7.27 -11.45 41.28
#